data_AF-A0A4R7UTI7-F1
#
_entry.id   AF-A0A4R7UTI7-F1
#
_cell.length_a   1.000
_cell.length_b   1.000
_cell.length_c   1.000
_cell.angle_alpha   90.00
_cell.angle_beta   90.00
_cell.angle_gamma   90.00
#
_symmetry.space_group_name_H-M   'P 1'
#
loop_
_entity.id
_entity.type
_entity.pdbx_description
1 polymer ?
#
loop_
_entity_poly.entity_id
_entity_poly.type
_entity_poly.pdbx_seq_one_letter_code
_entity_poly.pdbx_strand_id
1 'polypeptide(L)' 'MNVIPLNPTPGSKWDASPKPVEREFVRRVNEGGVACTVRDTRGQEIAAACGQLAAEG' A
#
# COMPACT_ATOMS: atom_id res chain seq x y z
N MET A 1 -13.99 -1.07 -9.08
CA MET A 1 -13.19 -0.08 -8.35
C MET A 1 -11.86 -0.69 -7.97
N ASN A 2 -10.76 0.07 -8.07
CA ASN A 2 -9.43 -0.40 -7.68
C ASN A 2 -8.81 0.61 -6.70
N VAL A 3 -8.61 0.18 -5.46
CA VAL A 3 -7.96 0.96 -4.41
C VAL A 3 -6.45 0.87 -4.59
N ILE A 4 -5.76 2.00 -4.62
CA ILE A 4 -4.30 2.05 -4.74
C ILE A 4 -3.78 2.67 -3.44
N PRO A 5 -3.05 1.91 -2.60
CA PRO A 5 -2.35 2.47 -1.45
C PRO A 5 -1.42 3.59 -1.89
N LEU A 6 -1.34 4.66 -1.09
CA LEU A 6 -0.44 5.76 -1.42
C LEU A 6 1.01 5.28 -1.37
N ASN A 7 1.75 5.50 -2.46
CA ASN A 7 3.18 5.22 -2.47
C ASN A 7 3.93 6.24 -1.60
N PRO A 8 4.93 5.81 -0.80
CA PRO A 8 5.78 6.73 -0.06
C PRO A 8 6.39 7.76 -1.02
N THR A 9 6.15 9.04 -0.74
CA THR A 9 6.63 10.15 -1.57
C THR A 9 7.39 11.14 -0.67
N PRO A 10 8.66 11.45 -0.92
CA PRO A 10 9.43 12.39 -0.12
C PRO A 10 8.73 13.76 -0.01
N GLY A 11 8.60 14.27 1.21
CA GLY A 11 7.93 15.55 1.47
C GLY A 11 6.39 15.49 1.46
N SER A 12 5.79 14.31 1.23
CA SER A 12 4.36 14.11 1.43
C SER A 12 3.99 14.26 2.91
N LYS A 13 2.84 14.88 3.18
CA LYS A 13 2.21 14.91 4.52
C LYS A 13 1.36 13.68 4.80
N TRP A 14 1.17 12.82 3.80
CA TRP A 14 0.25 11.69 3.82
C TRP A 14 0.98 10.39 3.50
N ASP A 15 0.57 9.34 4.19
CA ASP A 15 1.02 7.96 4.00
C ASP A 15 -0.11 7.06 3.51
N ALA A 16 0.24 5.82 3.14
CA ALA A 16 -0.73 4.78 2.88
C ALA A 16 -1.68 4.60 4.07
N SER A 17 -2.93 4.26 3.77
CA SER A 17 -3.87 3.89 4.83
C SER A 17 -3.39 2.62 5.54
N PRO A 18 -3.60 2.49 6.86
CA PRO A 18 -3.33 1.23 7.55
C PRO A 18 -4.11 0.08 6.91
N LYS A 19 -3.49 -1.10 6.80
CA LYS A 19 -4.11 -2.28 6.18
C LYS A 19 -5.51 -2.63 6.69
N PRO A 20 -5.84 -2.50 7.99
CA PRO A 20 -7.21 -2.70 8.46
C PRO A 20 -8.23 -1.73 7.85
N VAL A 21 -7.83 -0.46 7.65
CA VAL A 21 -8.69 0.59 7.07
C VAL A 21 -8.92 0.32 5.58
N GLU A 22 -7.87 -0.06 4.84
CA GLU A 22 -7.98 -0.46 3.44
C GLU A 22 -8.96 -1.63 3.26
N ARG A 23 -8.82 -2.67 4.10
CA ARG A 23 -9.70 -3.85 4.07
C ARG A 23 -11.15 -3.49 4.35
N GLU A 24 -11.40 -2.64 5.35
CA GLU A 24 -12.76 -2.25 5.72
C GLU A 24 -13.41 -1.40 4.62
N PHE A 25 -12.66 -0.50 3.99
CA PHE A 25 -13.14 0.25 2.85
C PHE A 25 -13.59 -0.68 1.72
N VAL A 26 -12.73 -1.64 1.35
CA VAL A 26 -13.02 -2.61 0.29
C VAL A 26 -14.23 -3.47 0.63
N ARG A 27 -14.37 -3.93 1.88
CA ARG A 27 -15.53 -4.70 2.34
C ARG A 27 -16.82 -3.92 2.12
N ARG A 28 -16.88 -2.66 2.57
CA ARG A 28 -18.08 -1.81 2.43
C ARG A 28 -18.45 -1.54 0.98
N VAL A 29 -17.46 -1.27 0.12
CA VAL A 29 -17.72 -1.03 -1.31
C VAL A 29 -18.25 -2.29 -2.00
N ASN A 30 -17.69 -3.46 -1.67
CA ASN A 30 -18.21 -4.74 -2.18
C ASN A 30 -19.62 -5.04 -1.68
N GLU A 31 -19.93 -4.76 -0.42
CA GLU A 31 -21.28 -4.90 0.15
C GLU A 31 -22.30 -3.97 -0.54
N GLY A 32 -21.84 -2.82 -1.04
CA GLY A 32 -22.64 -1.93 -1.89
C GLY A 32 -22.83 -2.43 -3.33
N GLY A 33 -22.38 -3.65 -3.67
CA GLY A 33 -22.52 -4.24 -5.00
C GLY A 33 -21.49 -3.74 -6.03
N VAL A 34 -20.49 -2.96 -5.60
CA VAL A 34 -19.42 -2.46 -6.46
C VAL A 34 -18.19 -3.34 -6.28
N ALA A 35 -17.84 -4.12 -7.31
CA ALA A 35 -16.63 -4.94 -7.30
C ALA A 35 -15.40 -4.06 -6.97
N CYS A 36 -14.73 -4.34 -5.85
CA CYS A 36 -13.65 -3.54 -5.31
C CYS A 36 -12.47 -4.42 -4.92
N THR A 37 -11.28 -4.05 -5.36
CA THR A 37 -10.01 -4.74 -5.08
C THR A 37 -8.95 -3.73 -4.64
N VAL A 38 -7.94 -4.19 -3.91
CA VAL A 38 -6.74 -3.39 -3.61
C VAL A 38 -5.65 -3.80 -4.57
N ARG A 39 -5.07 -2.82 -5.27
CA ARG A 39 -3.85 -3.03 -6.04
C ARG A 39 -2.69 -3.18 -5.07
N ASP A 40 -2.07 -4.35 -5.10
CA ASP A 40 -0.86 -4.59 -4.35
C ASP A 40 0.31 -3.77 -4.94
N THR A 41 0.96 -2.98 -4.09
CA THR A 41 2.21 -2.28 -4.40
C THR A 41 3.36 -3.26 -4.20
N ARG A 42 3.48 -4.26 -5.08
CA ARG A 42 4.65 -5.17 -5.13
C ARG A 42 5.93 -4.33 -5.13
N GLY A 43 6.62 -4.25 -4.00
CA GLY A 43 7.77 -3.38 -3.79
C GLY A 43 8.01 -2.93 -2.35
N GLN A 44 6.98 -2.82 -1.51
CA GLN A 44 7.17 -2.36 -0.12
C GLN A 44 7.71 -3.43 0.83
N GLU A 45 7.48 -4.72 0.56
CA GLU A 45 8.07 -5.82 1.35
C GLU A 45 9.58 -5.99 1.07
N ILE A 46 10.08 -5.49 -0.06
CA ILE A 46 11.51 -5.53 -0.42
C ILE A 46 12.31 -4.47 0.37
N ALA A 47 11.64 -3.56 1.08
CA ALA A 47 12.27 -2.67 2.06
C ALA A 47 12.36 -3.29 3.48
N ALA A 48 11.86 -4.51 3.67
CA ALA A 48 11.78 -5.19 4.97
C ALA A 48 12.75 -6.38 5.14
N ALA A 49 13.77 -6.50 4.29
CA ALA A 49 14.95 -7.33 4.57
C ALA A 49 16.14 -6.43 4.93
N CYS A 50 16.72 -6.64 6.12
CA CYS A 50 17.78 -5.85 6.73
C CYS A 50 18.98 -5.55 5.79
N GLY A 51 19.52 -4.33 5.88
CA GLY A 51 20.53 -3.80 4.98
C GLY A 51 21.88 -4.52 4.99
N GLN A 52 22.51 -4.60 3.81
CA GLN A 52 23.94 -4.78 3.58
C GLN A 52 24.20 -4.55 2.08
N LEU A 53 25.23 -3.77 1.73
CA LEU A 53 25.63 -3.31 0.37
C LEU A 53 25.09 -1.91 0.00
N ALA A 54 25.14 -0.92 0.91
CA ALA A 54 26.30 -0.03 0.92
C ALA A 54 27.64 -0.78 1.00
N ALA A 55 28.26 -0.99 -0.15
CA ALA A 55 29.70 -1.15 -0.28
C ALA A 55 30.12 -0.36 -1.50
N GLU A 56 31.07 0.52 -1.26
CA GLU A 56 31.71 1.42 -2.20
C GLU A 56 32.16 0.73 -3.49
N GLY A 57 32.03 1.46 -4.59
CA GLY A 57 32.59 1.20 -5.90
C GLY A 57 32.41 2.44 -6.75
#